data_AF-K2L1M6-F1
#
_entry.id   AF-K2L1M6-F1
#
_cell.length_a   1.000
_cell.length_b   1.000
_cell.length_c   1.000
_cell.angle_alpha   90.00
_cell.angle_beta   90.00
_cell.angle_gamma   90.00
#
_symmetry.space_group_name_H-M   'P 1'
#
loop_
_entity.id
_entity.type
_entity.pdbx_description
1 polymer ?
#
loop_
_entity_poly.entity_id
_entity_poly.type
_entity_poly.pdbx_seq_one_letter_code
_entity_poly.pdbx_strand_id
1 'polypeptide(L)'
;MYSPNYRKRYEEFLKADYPKILFTNNKDLFRVLSLLGIELIGLHVLNKESLNYSFEKLKDATIGESYYKEAHDRNPIISKKPSYNEPEQRLYINHSAYFSGVSKEIHDYMIGGYGVLDKYLKSHKNEPCDFDHVSNIIKIIACTIEIQKTLGFLTSDLPHLKGNVSEALIQEILQNPPPPPPFNTNIALILSRQAKAIGDLNFDAAFISKESSDNNIYRRGGGLAFPLFCLV
;
A
#
# COMPACT_ATOMS: atom_id res chain seq x y z
N MET A 1 5.98 0.94 8.77
CA MET A 1 5.89 2.19 7.96
C MET A 1 4.48 2.75 7.83
N TYR A 2 3.42 1.94 7.72
CA TYR A 2 2.05 2.45 7.59
C TYR A 2 1.35 2.78 8.91
N SER A 3 1.91 2.40 10.07
CA SER A 3 1.40 2.79 11.40
C SER A 3 1.41 4.33 11.58
N PRO A 4 0.24 4.95 11.88
CA PRO A 4 0.16 6.38 12.20
C PRO A 4 0.98 6.76 13.44
N ASN A 5 0.96 5.93 14.49
CA ASN A 5 1.71 6.20 15.72
C ASN A 5 3.22 6.16 15.49
N TYR A 6 3.71 5.22 14.66
CA TYR A 6 5.12 5.18 14.29
C TYR A 6 5.52 6.44 13.53
N ARG A 7 4.76 6.83 12.50
CA ARG A 7 5.03 8.03 11.70
C ARG A 7 5.04 9.30 12.56
N LYS A 8 4.05 9.45 13.45
CA LYS A 8 3.92 10.60 14.34
C LYS A 8 5.03 10.65 15.40
N ARG A 9 5.30 9.51 16.06
CA ARG A 9 6.31 9.45 17.13
C ARG A 9 7.72 9.73 16.64
N TYR A 10 8.05 9.27 15.42
CA TYR A 10 9.39 9.37 14.85
C TYR A 10 9.49 10.38 13.72
N GLU A 11 8.55 11.32 13.59
CA GLU A 11 8.47 12.25 12.45
C GLU A 11 9.79 13.00 12.21
N GLU A 12 10.32 13.64 13.25
CA GLU A 12 11.58 14.40 13.15
C GLU A 12 12.78 13.50 12.80
N PHE A 13 12.79 12.26 13.30
CA PHE A 13 13.82 11.28 12.95
C PHE A 13 13.71 10.83 11.49
N LEU A 14 12.49 10.55 11.02
CA LEU A 14 12.21 10.11 9.64
C LEU A 14 12.49 11.18 8.59
N LYS A 15 12.51 12.47 8.98
CA LYS A 15 12.95 13.57 8.12
C LYS A 15 14.48 13.60 7.95
N ALA A 16 15.22 13.09 8.94
CA ALA A 16 16.68 13.22 9.01
C ALA A 16 17.44 11.94 8.61
N ASP A 17 16.87 10.75 8.83
CA ASP A 17 17.56 9.47 8.67
C ASP A 17 16.60 8.35 8.20
N TYR A 18 17.18 7.23 7.79
CA TYR A 18 16.43 6.07 7.32
C TYR A 18 15.54 5.48 8.41
N PRO A 19 14.34 4.97 8.05
CA PRO A 19 13.43 4.37 9.02
C PRO A 19 14.06 3.18 9.75
N LYS A 20 13.92 3.16 11.08
CA LYS A 20 14.34 2.04 11.93
C LYS A 20 13.12 1.21 12.31
N ILE A 21 13.14 -0.08 12.01
CA ILE A 21 12.04 -1.00 12.34
C ILE A 21 12.17 -1.43 13.80
N LEU A 22 11.10 -1.25 14.57
CA LEU A 22 11.00 -1.74 15.94
C LEU A 22 10.42 -3.16 15.91
N PHE A 23 11.03 -4.05 16.68
CA PHE A 23 10.55 -5.42 16.86
C PHE A 23 9.87 -5.56 18.21
N THR A 24 8.79 -6.34 18.23
CA THR A 24 8.13 -6.77 19.45
C THR A 24 8.65 -8.15 19.86
N ASN A 25 8.75 -8.40 21.16
CA ASN A 25 9.01 -9.74 21.71
C ASN A 25 7.73 -10.60 21.75
N ASN A 26 6.56 -10.02 21.51
CA ASN A 26 5.30 -10.73 21.42
C ASN A 26 5.16 -11.34 20.01
N LYS A 27 5.27 -12.67 19.93
CA LYS A 27 5.22 -13.42 18.66
C LYS A 27 3.90 -13.22 17.91
N ASP A 28 2.78 -13.13 18.62
CA ASP A 28 1.46 -13.00 17.99
C ASP A 28 1.27 -11.60 17.42
N LEU A 29 1.68 -10.57 18.15
CA LEU A 29 1.71 -9.21 17.62
C LEU A 29 2.62 -9.13 16.39
N PHE A 30 3.80 -9.74 16.42
CA PHE A 30 4.70 -9.78 15.26
C PHE A 30 4.03 -10.43 14.03
N ARG A 31 3.34 -11.57 14.23
CA ARG A 31 2.61 -12.26 13.16
C ARG A 31 1.50 -11.41 12.59
N VAL A 32 0.68 -10.77 13.44
CA VAL A 32 -0.40 -9.87 13.01
C VAL A 32 0.14 -8.69 12.21
N LEU A 33 1.20 -8.02 12.70
CA LEU A 33 1.84 -6.93 11.95
C LEU A 33 2.36 -7.39 10.59
N SER A 34 2.87 -8.62 10.50
CA SER A 34 3.33 -9.23 9.25
C SER A 34 2.18 -9.52 8.29
N LEU A 35 1.06 -10.06 8.78
CA LEU A 35 -0.16 -10.33 7.99
C LEU A 35 -0.74 -9.04 7.41
N LEU A 36 -0.86 -7.98 8.22
CA LEU A 36 -1.31 -6.67 7.73
C LEU A 36 -0.35 -6.08 6.70
N GLY A 37 0.96 -6.34 6.85
CA GLY A 37 1.97 -5.98 5.85
C GLY A 37 1.77 -6.71 4.52
N ILE A 38 1.47 -8.01 4.57
CA ILE A 38 1.16 -8.83 3.38
C ILE A 38 -0.08 -8.30 2.66
N GLU A 39 -1.16 -8.00 3.41
CA GLU A 39 -2.38 -7.44 2.84
C GLU A 39 -2.12 -6.10 2.14
N LEU A 40 -1.36 -5.20 2.78
CA LEU A 40 -0.95 -3.93 2.16
C LEU A 40 -0.15 -4.13 0.87
N ILE A 41 0.81 -5.07 0.87
CA ILE A 41 1.59 -5.37 -0.33
C ILE A 41 0.67 -5.86 -1.45
N GLY A 42 -0.19 -6.85 -1.17
CA GLY A 42 -1.13 -7.43 -2.13
C GLY A 42 -2.09 -6.40 -2.74
N LEU A 43 -2.59 -5.48 -1.92
CA LEU A 43 -3.39 -4.33 -2.36
C LEU A 43 -2.60 -3.42 -3.32
N HIS A 44 -1.38 -3.03 -2.95
CA HIS A 44 -0.60 -2.00 -3.69
C HIS A 44 0.05 -2.52 -4.98
N VAL A 45 0.12 -3.82 -5.15
CA VAL A 45 0.55 -4.49 -6.39
C VAL A 45 -0.62 -5.01 -7.23
N LEU A 46 -1.85 -4.66 -6.87
CA LEU A 46 -3.08 -5.03 -7.59
C LEU A 46 -3.29 -6.55 -7.72
N ASN A 47 -2.90 -7.33 -6.71
CA ASN A 47 -3.10 -8.76 -6.76
C ASN A 47 -4.59 -9.12 -6.58
N LYS A 48 -5.15 -9.89 -7.52
CA LYS A 48 -6.59 -10.23 -7.54
C LYS A 48 -7.11 -10.89 -6.27
N GLU A 49 -6.39 -11.84 -5.69
CA GLU A 49 -6.83 -12.54 -4.48
C GLU A 49 -6.86 -11.60 -3.27
N SER A 50 -5.83 -10.75 -3.16
CA SER A 50 -5.76 -9.73 -2.11
C SER A 50 -6.85 -8.67 -2.28
N LEU A 51 -7.11 -8.22 -3.52
CA LEU A 51 -8.19 -7.28 -3.81
C LEU A 51 -9.55 -7.88 -3.44
N ASN A 52 -9.85 -9.11 -3.88
CA ASN A 52 -11.12 -9.77 -3.54
C ASN A 52 -11.32 -9.88 -2.03
N TYR A 53 -10.32 -10.39 -1.32
CA TYR A 53 -10.38 -10.55 0.13
C TYR A 53 -10.57 -9.22 0.87
N SER A 54 -9.81 -8.17 0.52
CA SER A 54 -9.89 -6.90 1.21
C SER A 54 -11.13 -6.09 0.82
N PHE A 55 -11.63 -6.22 -0.42
CA PHE A 55 -12.83 -5.52 -0.87
C PHE A 55 -14.10 -6.09 -0.24
N GLU A 56 -14.16 -7.41 0.03
CA GLU A 56 -15.27 -8.03 0.77
C GLU A 56 -15.42 -7.48 2.20
N LYS A 57 -14.35 -6.91 2.77
CA LYS A 57 -14.40 -6.28 4.10
C LYS A 57 -14.89 -4.83 4.08
N LEU A 58 -15.02 -4.21 2.92
CA LEU A 58 -15.53 -2.84 2.83
C LEU A 58 -17.00 -2.83 3.28
N LYS A 59 -17.29 -2.02 4.31
CA LYS A 59 -18.64 -1.90 4.87
C LYS A 59 -19.60 -1.14 3.95
N ASP A 60 -19.06 -0.29 3.08
CA ASP A 60 -19.80 0.53 2.13
C ASP A 60 -19.51 0.03 0.71
N ALA A 61 -20.52 -0.59 0.10
CA ALA A 61 -20.45 -1.12 -1.25
C ALA A 61 -20.41 -0.02 -2.33
N THR A 62 -20.68 1.24 -1.98
CA THR A 62 -20.67 2.37 -2.93
C THR A 62 -19.28 2.97 -3.15
N ILE A 63 -18.30 2.60 -2.33
CA ILE A 63 -16.92 3.10 -2.41
C ILE A 63 -16.34 2.80 -3.80
N GLY A 64 -16.06 3.85 -4.57
CA GLY A 64 -15.43 3.74 -5.87
C GLY A 64 -16.38 3.29 -6.99
N GLU A 65 -17.69 3.19 -6.75
CA GLU A 65 -18.65 2.89 -7.82
C GLU A 65 -18.77 4.10 -8.77
N SER A 66 -18.70 3.85 -10.08
CA SER A 66 -18.73 4.89 -11.10
C SER A 66 -20.12 5.11 -11.68
N TYR A 67 -20.49 6.37 -11.92
CA TYR A 67 -21.79 6.75 -12.45
C TYR A 67 -21.67 7.85 -13.50
N TYR A 68 -22.66 7.88 -14.39
CA TYR A 68 -22.98 9.05 -15.20
C TYR A 68 -24.18 9.76 -14.58
N LYS A 69 -24.11 11.08 -14.49
CA LYS A 69 -25.17 11.93 -13.94
C LYS A 69 -26.46 11.82 -14.77
N GLU A 70 -26.32 11.80 -16.08
CA GLU A 70 -27.42 11.76 -17.04
C GLU A 70 -27.25 10.57 -18.00
N ALA A 71 -28.34 9.89 -18.35
CA ALA A 71 -28.26 8.70 -19.21
C ALA A 71 -27.80 9.01 -20.66
N HIS A 72 -28.08 10.23 -21.13
CA HIS A 72 -27.83 10.69 -22.51
C HIS A 72 -26.50 11.45 -22.67
N ASP A 73 -25.86 11.86 -21.58
CA ASP A 73 -24.56 12.53 -21.58
C ASP A 73 -23.54 11.62 -20.89
N ARG A 74 -22.92 10.73 -21.68
CA ARG A 74 -21.92 9.76 -21.23
C ARG A 74 -20.55 10.12 -21.75
N ASN A 75 -19.89 11.07 -21.08
CA ASN A 75 -18.55 11.49 -21.43
C ASN A 75 -17.51 10.81 -20.50
N PRO A 76 -16.70 9.86 -21.00
CA PRO A 76 -15.68 9.20 -20.18
C PRO A 76 -14.39 10.01 -20.04
N ILE A 77 -14.26 11.17 -20.70
CA ILE A 77 -12.99 11.90 -20.79
C ILE A 77 -12.67 12.63 -19.48
N ILE A 78 -11.48 12.40 -18.93
CA ILE A 78 -11.00 13.11 -17.74
C ILE A 78 -10.78 14.58 -18.10
N SER A 79 -11.45 15.47 -17.38
CA SER A 79 -11.35 16.91 -17.62
C SER A 79 -10.03 17.50 -17.12
N LYS A 80 -9.71 18.73 -17.54
CA LYS A 80 -8.53 19.46 -17.05
C LYS A 80 -8.59 19.80 -15.56
N LYS A 81 -9.79 19.80 -14.97
CA LYS A 81 -10.05 20.16 -13.58
C LYS A 81 -11.11 19.22 -13.00
N PRO A 82 -10.73 17.99 -12.61
CA PRO A 82 -11.57 17.14 -11.79
C PRO A 82 -12.00 17.89 -10.52
N SER A 83 -13.17 17.57 -9.98
CA SER A 83 -13.71 18.24 -8.80
C SER A 83 -14.23 17.25 -7.77
N TYR A 84 -14.12 17.61 -6.51
CA TYR A 84 -14.61 16.81 -5.40
C TYR A 84 -15.78 17.50 -4.71
N ASN A 85 -16.87 16.77 -4.53
CA ASN A 85 -18.03 17.18 -3.73
C ASN A 85 -17.98 16.42 -2.41
N GLU A 86 -17.52 17.09 -1.35
CA GLU A 86 -17.37 16.49 -0.02
C GLU A 86 -18.72 16.11 0.64
N PRO A 87 -19.78 16.97 0.63
CA PRO A 87 -21.09 16.59 1.17
C PRO A 87 -21.70 15.33 0.55
N GLU A 88 -21.53 15.14 -0.76
CA GLU A 88 -22.05 13.96 -1.48
C GLU A 88 -21.05 12.80 -1.55
N GLN A 89 -19.80 13.02 -1.10
CA GLN A 89 -18.68 12.07 -1.24
C GLN A 89 -18.45 11.60 -2.68
N ARG A 90 -18.47 12.55 -3.62
CA ARG A 90 -18.34 12.28 -5.06
C ARG A 90 -17.09 12.90 -5.66
N LEU A 91 -16.31 12.08 -6.35
CA LEU A 91 -15.16 12.51 -7.17
C LEU A 91 -15.55 12.58 -8.63
N TYR A 92 -15.71 13.78 -9.15
CA TYR A 92 -16.04 14.04 -10.55
C TYR A 92 -14.78 14.08 -11.40
N ILE A 93 -14.75 13.27 -12.45
CA ILE A 93 -13.70 13.38 -13.48
C ILE A 93 -14.01 14.49 -14.49
N ASN A 94 -15.31 14.79 -14.68
CA ASN A 94 -15.85 15.86 -15.52
C ASN A 94 -17.30 16.19 -15.05
N HIS A 95 -18.07 16.96 -15.82
CA HIS A 95 -19.45 17.33 -15.44
C HIS A 95 -20.49 16.19 -15.54
N SER A 96 -20.16 15.15 -16.28
CA SER A 96 -21.02 14.02 -16.64
C SER A 96 -20.76 12.78 -15.79
N ALA A 97 -19.49 12.48 -15.45
CA ALA A 97 -19.09 11.23 -14.79
C ALA A 97 -18.40 11.45 -13.43
N TYR A 98 -18.69 10.56 -12.47
CA TYR A 98 -18.13 10.61 -11.12
C TYR A 98 -18.00 9.23 -10.47
N PHE A 99 -17.19 9.16 -9.41
CA PHE A 99 -17.11 8.04 -8.48
C PHE A 99 -17.82 8.38 -7.15
N SER A 100 -18.63 7.47 -6.63
CA SER A 100 -19.34 7.60 -5.35
C SER A 100 -18.54 6.99 -4.18
N GLY A 101 -18.98 7.25 -2.95
CA GLY A 101 -18.38 6.70 -1.74
C GLY A 101 -16.93 7.15 -1.52
N VAL A 102 -16.53 8.28 -2.12
CA VAL A 102 -15.18 8.84 -1.97
C VAL A 102 -15.21 9.79 -0.79
N SER A 103 -14.93 9.29 0.41
CA SER A 103 -14.81 10.14 1.61
C SER A 103 -13.65 11.13 1.49
N LYS A 104 -13.64 12.17 2.31
CA LYS A 104 -12.54 13.15 2.34
C LYS A 104 -11.19 12.49 2.64
N GLU A 105 -11.19 11.49 3.53
CA GLU A 105 -10.00 10.72 3.89
C GLU A 105 -9.44 9.94 2.69
N ILE A 106 -10.30 9.42 1.82
CA ILE A 106 -9.92 8.74 0.57
C ILE A 106 -9.44 9.76 -0.48
N HIS A 107 -10.18 10.86 -0.66
CA HIS A 107 -9.86 11.91 -1.63
C HIS A 107 -8.48 12.54 -1.35
N ASP A 108 -8.24 12.89 -0.09
CA ASP A 108 -7.02 13.57 0.35
C ASP A 108 -5.87 12.60 0.68
N TYR A 109 -6.02 11.31 0.37
CA TYR A 109 -5.01 10.32 0.71
C TYR A 109 -3.69 10.60 -0.01
N MET A 110 -2.59 10.67 0.76
CA MET A 110 -1.27 11.03 0.26
C MET A 110 -0.26 9.90 0.41
N ILE A 111 0.56 9.73 -0.64
CA ILE A 111 1.78 8.94 -0.60
C ILE A 111 2.94 9.88 -0.97
N GLY A 112 3.87 10.06 -0.03
CA GLY A 112 4.88 11.12 -0.12
C GLY A 112 4.20 12.50 -0.08
N GLY A 113 4.55 13.37 -1.02
CA GLY A 113 3.95 14.70 -1.16
C GLY A 113 2.81 14.79 -2.17
N TYR A 114 2.27 13.65 -2.63
CA TYR A 114 1.26 13.61 -3.69
C TYR A 114 -0.06 13.02 -3.20
N GLY A 115 -1.16 13.74 -3.44
CA GLY A 115 -2.51 13.17 -3.35
C GLY A 115 -2.70 12.14 -4.46
N VAL A 116 -3.00 10.89 -4.09
CA VAL A 116 -2.96 9.76 -5.03
C VAL A 116 -3.95 9.95 -6.18
N LEU A 117 -5.22 10.24 -5.85
CA LEU A 117 -6.28 10.43 -6.84
C LEU A 117 -6.08 11.71 -7.68
N ASP A 118 -5.72 12.82 -7.03
CA ASP A 118 -5.43 14.09 -7.71
C ASP A 118 -4.29 13.95 -8.73
N LYS A 119 -3.19 13.30 -8.32
CA LYS A 119 -2.03 13.07 -9.18
C LYS A 119 -2.39 12.17 -10.36
N TYR A 120 -3.14 11.10 -10.13
CA TYR A 120 -3.57 10.19 -11.19
C TYR A 120 -4.43 10.92 -12.23
N LEU A 121 -5.51 11.58 -11.81
CA LEU A 121 -6.44 12.23 -12.74
C LEU A 121 -5.77 13.37 -13.53
N LYS A 122 -4.90 14.16 -12.89
CA LYS A 122 -4.14 15.21 -13.60
C LYS A 122 -3.17 14.67 -14.65
N SER A 123 -2.61 13.48 -14.41
CA SER A 123 -1.65 12.85 -15.32
C SER A 123 -2.33 12.27 -16.56
N HIS A 124 -3.61 11.90 -16.45
CA HIS A 124 -4.42 11.31 -17.54
C HIS A 124 -5.46 12.30 -18.11
N LYS A 125 -5.18 13.60 -18.03
CA LYS A 125 -6.11 14.63 -18.51
C LYS A 125 -6.33 14.52 -20.03
N ASN A 126 -7.58 14.71 -20.46
CA ASN A 126 -8.06 14.53 -21.84
C ASN A 126 -8.00 13.08 -22.37
N GLU A 127 -7.73 12.10 -21.51
CA GLU A 127 -7.80 10.68 -21.86
C GLU A 127 -9.14 10.10 -21.37
N PRO A 128 -9.66 9.04 -22.03
CA PRO A 128 -10.76 8.26 -21.48
C PRO A 128 -10.39 7.67 -20.12
N CYS A 129 -11.29 7.79 -19.14
CA CYS A 129 -11.09 7.19 -17.83
C CYS A 129 -11.28 5.67 -17.89
N ASP A 130 -10.28 4.93 -17.41
CA ASP A 130 -10.45 3.53 -17.04
C ASP A 130 -11.17 3.48 -15.68
N PHE A 131 -12.50 3.34 -15.73
CA PHE A 131 -13.35 3.37 -14.54
C PHE A 131 -13.06 2.21 -13.58
N ASP A 132 -12.78 1.01 -14.09
CA ASP A 132 -12.46 -0.16 -13.27
C ASP A 132 -11.14 0.04 -12.55
N HIS A 133 -10.13 0.55 -13.24
CA HIS A 133 -8.83 0.83 -12.63
C HIS A 133 -8.92 1.90 -11.54
N VAL A 134 -9.61 3.01 -11.80
CA VAL A 134 -9.76 4.09 -10.80
C VAL A 134 -10.64 3.65 -9.62
N SER A 135 -11.70 2.87 -9.88
CA SER A 135 -12.51 2.23 -8.83
C SER A 135 -11.64 1.39 -7.91
N ASN A 136 -10.76 0.56 -8.48
CA ASN A 136 -9.81 -0.24 -7.71
C ASN A 136 -8.86 0.62 -6.88
N ILE A 137 -8.29 1.70 -7.45
CA ILE A 137 -7.44 2.63 -6.68
C ILE A 137 -8.20 3.21 -5.47
N ILE A 138 -9.44 3.66 -5.67
CA ILE A 138 -10.29 4.22 -4.61
C ILE A 138 -10.54 3.18 -3.50
N LYS A 139 -10.93 1.95 -3.87
CA LYS A 139 -11.15 0.85 -2.93
C LYS A 139 -9.85 0.45 -2.19
N ILE A 140 -8.71 0.41 -2.88
CA ILE A 140 -7.39 0.15 -2.29
C ILE A 140 -7.03 1.21 -1.25
N ILE A 141 -7.26 2.49 -1.55
CA ILE A 141 -7.02 3.59 -0.60
C ILE A 141 -7.90 3.37 0.65
N ALA A 142 -9.19 3.06 0.47
CA ALA A 142 -10.10 2.78 1.58
C ALA A 142 -9.61 1.61 2.45
N CYS A 143 -9.27 0.47 1.86
CA CYS A 143 -8.70 -0.67 2.59
C CYS A 143 -7.38 -0.31 3.29
N THR A 144 -6.52 0.47 2.64
CA THR A 144 -5.24 0.92 3.21
C THR A 144 -5.48 1.76 4.47
N ILE A 145 -6.41 2.70 4.42
CA ILE A 145 -6.82 3.53 5.55
C ILE A 145 -7.30 2.66 6.73
N GLU A 146 -8.16 1.68 6.48
CA GLU A 146 -8.65 0.78 7.53
C GLU A 146 -7.52 -0.06 8.15
N ILE A 147 -6.56 -0.53 7.35
CA ILE A 147 -5.36 -1.19 7.87
C ILE A 147 -4.52 -0.20 8.71
N GLN A 148 -4.41 1.06 8.31
CA GLN A 148 -3.70 2.08 9.10
C GLN A 148 -4.38 2.35 10.44
N LYS A 149 -5.72 2.37 10.49
CA LYS A 149 -6.49 2.48 11.74
C LYS A 149 -6.22 1.29 12.66
N THR A 150 -6.27 0.07 12.13
CA THR A 150 -5.91 -1.18 12.84
C THR A 150 -4.48 -1.12 13.38
N LEU A 151 -3.51 -0.71 12.56
CA LEU A 151 -2.13 -0.50 12.99
C LEU A 151 -2.02 0.57 14.09
N GLY A 152 -2.85 1.61 14.04
CA GLY A 152 -2.95 2.63 15.09
C GLY A 152 -3.32 2.05 16.45
N PHE A 153 -4.26 1.09 16.50
CA PHE A 153 -4.58 0.40 17.75
C PHE A 153 -3.44 -0.52 18.20
N LEU A 154 -2.93 -1.37 17.30
CA LEU A 154 -1.89 -2.37 17.58
C LEU A 154 -0.53 -1.76 17.99
N THR A 155 -0.28 -0.50 17.62
CA THR A 155 0.98 0.20 17.90
C THR A 155 0.79 1.40 18.83
N SER A 156 -0.30 1.41 19.60
CA SER A 156 -0.65 2.50 20.52
C SER A 156 0.36 2.66 21.67
N ASP A 157 1.02 1.58 22.08
CA ASP A 157 1.97 1.55 23.19
C ASP A 157 3.44 1.70 22.75
N LEU A 158 3.69 2.23 21.54
CA LEU A 158 5.04 2.53 21.06
C LEU A 158 5.83 3.37 22.09
N PRO A 159 7.10 3.02 22.38
CA PRO A 159 7.96 2.08 21.65
C PRO A 159 7.89 0.63 22.14
N HIS A 160 7.06 0.32 23.14
CA HIS A 160 7.14 -0.95 23.86
C HIS A 160 6.57 -2.14 23.10
N LEU A 161 5.51 -1.93 22.31
CA LEU A 161 4.87 -2.97 21.49
C LEU A 161 4.60 -4.26 22.27
N LYS A 162 4.01 -4.17 23.46
CA LYS A 162 3.72 -5.33 24.32
C LYS A 162 2.59 -6.19 23.75
N GLY A 163 1.62 -5.56 23.08
CA GLY A 163 0.45 -6.22 22.49
C GLY A 163 -0.74 -6.40 23.44
N ASN A 164 -0.57 -6.12 24.73
CA ASN A 164 -1.58 -6.38 25.77
C ASN A 164 -2.88 -5.56 25.58
N VAL A 165 -2.79 -4.38 24.94
CA VAL A 165 -3.94 -3.49 24.74
C VAL A 165 -4.83 -3.95 23.57
N SER A 166 -4.42 -4.97 22.82
CA SER A 166 -5.08 -5.39 21.58
C SER A 166 -5.21 -6.89 21.46
N GLU A 167 -5.21 -7.63 22.57
CA GLU A 167 -5.19 -9.09 22.57
C GLU A 167 -6.39 -9.70 21.81
N ALA A 168 -7.60 -9.18 22.02
CA ALA A 168 -8.80 -9.62 21.28
C ALA A 168 -8.67 -9.40 19.75
N LEU A 169 -8.20 -8.22 19.34
CA LEU A 169 -7.97 -7.87 17.94
C LEU A 169 -6.86 -8.73 17.31
N ILE A 170 -5.79 -9.01 18.06
CA ILE A 170 -4.72 -9.91 17.64
C ILE A 170 -5.30 -11.30 17.36
N GLN A 171 -6.12 -11.83 18.26
CA GLN A 171 -6.74 -13.15 18.08
C GLN A 171 -7.72 -13.17 16.91
N GLU A 172 -8.53 -12.11 16.72
CA GLU A 172 -9.45 -11.99 15.58
C GLU A 172 -8.71 -12.07 14.24
N ILE A 173 -7.61 -11.33 14.09
CA ILE A 173 -6.81 -11.32 12.86
C ILE A 173 -6.10 -12.67 12.63
N LEU A 174 -5.62 -13.31 13.71
CA LEU A 174 -4.98 -14.63 13.60
C LEU A 174 -5.96 -15.74 13.20
N GLN A 175 -7.24 -15.62 13.56
CA GLN A 175 -8.28 -16.58 13.20
C GLN A 175 -8.76 -16.41 11.75
N ASN A 176 -8.69 -15.20 11.20
CA ASN A 176 -9.10 -14.88 9.83
C ASN A 176 -7.97 -14.18 9.08
N PRO A 177 -6.82 -14.85 8.87
CA PRO A 177 -5.68 -14.22 8.21
C PRO A 177 -6.03 -13.83 6.77
N PRO A 178 -5.36 -12.81 6.20
CA PRO A 178 -5.39 -12.58 4.77
C PRO A 178 -4.98 -13.84 3.99
N PRO A 179 -5.44 -13.99 2.73
CA PRO A 179 -5.02 -15.09 1.88
C PRO A 179 -3.50 -15.17 1.89
N PRO A 180 -2.94 -16.39 1.78
CA PRO A 180 -1.50 -16.56 1.76
C PRO A 180 -0.93 -15.61 0.70
N PRO A 181 0.22 -14.99 1.00
CA PRO A 181 0.79 -14.00 0.10
C PRO A 181 0.91 -14.60 -1.31
N PRO A 182 0.40 -13.91 -2.34
CA PRO A 182 0.29 -14.43 -3.71
C PRO A 182 1.65 -14.39 -4.45
N PHE A 183 2.71 -14.22 -3.67
CA PHE A 183 4.09 -14.07 -4.07
C PHE A 183 4.87 -15.12 -3.34
N ASN A 184 5.92 -15.64 -3.96
CA ASN A 184 6.89 -16.46 -3.27
C ASN A 184 7.67 -15.56 -2.28
N THR A 185 7.13 -15.30 -1.08
CA THR A 185 7.56 -14.23 -0.15
C THR A 185 8.99 -14.35 0.32
N ASN A 186 9.58 -15.51 0.14
CA ASN A 186 10.92 -15.78 0.60
C ASN A 186 11.94 -15.58 -0.51
N ILE A 187 11.53 -15.32 -1.77
CA ILE A 187 12.46 -15.11 -2.87
C ILE A 187 12.94 -13.64 -2.87
N ALA A 188 14.26 -13.44 -2.88
CA ALA A 188 14.88 -12.16 -3.13
C ALA A 188 15.87 -12.27 -4.29
N LEU A 189 15.84 -11.28 -5.20
CA LEU A 189 16.90 -11.05 -6.18
C LEU A 189 17.98 -10.23 -5.50
N ILE A 190 19.20 -10.75 -5.46
CA ILE A 190 20.35 -10.04 -4.89
C ILE A 190 21.26 -9.62 -6.02
N LEU A 191 21.40 -8.30 -6.22
CA LEU A 191 22.30 -7.74 -7.22
C LEU A 191 23.57 -7.24 -6.52
N SER A 192 24.73 -7.71 -6.98
CA SER A 192 26.02 -7.17 -6.54
C SER A 192 26.35 -5.90 -7.32
N ARG A 193 26.81 -4.85 -6.62
CA ARG A 193 27.25 -3.59 -7.26
C ARG A 193 28.70 -3.63 -7.74
N GLN A 194 29.35 -4.80 -7.72
CA GLN A 194 30.81 -4.89 -7.86
C GLN A 194 31.35 -4.42 -9.22
N ALA A 195 30.57 -4.49 -10.30
CA ALA A 195 30.84 -3.84 -11.59
C ALA A 195 31.57 -2.49 -11.43
N LYS A 196 30.96 -1.58 -10.64
CA LYS A 196 31.48 -0.22 -10.42
C LYS A 196 32.78 -0.18 -9.63
N ALA A 197 33.06 -1.16 -8.78
CA ALA A 197 34.29 -1.23 -7.98
C ALA A 197 35.48 -1.76 -8.79
N ILE A 198 35.24 -2.44 -9.92
CA ILE A 198 36.28 -2.90 -10.86
C ILE A 198 36.31 -2.08 -12.16
N GLY A 199 35.50 -1.02 -12.27
CA GLY A 199 35.44 -0.16 -13.44
C GLY A 199 34.61 -0.69 -14.61
N ASP A 200 33.77 -1.71 -14.38
CA ASP A 200 32.83 -2.26 -15.36
C ASP A 200 31.44 -1.58 -15.21
N LEU A 201 30.74 -1.44 -16.33
CA LEU A 201 29.37 -0.93 -16.40
C LEU A 201 28.32 -2.05 -16.28
N ASN A 202 28.71 -3.32 -16.40
CA ASN A 202 27.81 -4.46 -16.40
C ASN A 202 27.69 -5.09 -15.01
N PHE A 203 26.48 -5.35 -14.55
CA PHE A 203 26.26 -6.18 -13.37
C PHE A 203 26.74 -7.61 -13.63
N ASP A 204 27.74 -8.03 -12.88
CA ASP A 204 28.50 -9.26 -13.08
C ASP A 204 28.14 -10.36 -12.07
N ALA A 205 27.24 -10.08 -11.11
CA ALA A 205 26.63 -11.11 -10.26
C ALA A 205 25.18 -10.79 -9.85
N ALA A 206 24.27 -11.72 -10.15
CA ALA A 206 22.89 -11.75 -9.68
C ALA A 206 22.60 -13.10 -9.01
N PHE A 207 22.02 -13.08 -7.81
CA PHE A 207 21.66 -14.29 -7.05
C PHE A 207 20.17 -14.28 -6.76
N ILE A 208 19.58 -15.47 -6.60
CA ILE A 208 18.23 -15.64 -6.06
C ILE A 208 18.39 -16.35 -4.72
N SER A 209 17.90 -15.74 -3.64
CA SER A 209 17.91 -16.34 -2.30
C SER A 209 16.48 -16.63 -1.85
N LYS A 210 16.30 -17.77 -1.17
CA LYS A 210 15.08 -18.07 -0.38
C LYS A 210 15.25 -17.81 1.11
N GLU A 211 16.46 -17.47 1.52
CA GLU A 211 16.88 -17.33 2.91
C GLU A 211 17.35 -15.90 3.19
N SER A 212 17.32 -15.51 4.46
CA SER A 212 17.95 -14.27 4.91
C SER A 212 19.42 -14.28 4.52
N SER A 213 19.89 -13.21 3.89
CA SER A 213 21.28 -13.08 3.48
C SER A 213 21.93 -11.87 4.16
N ASP A 214 23.13 -12.07 4.70
CA ASP A 214 23.99 -10.98 5.13
C ASP A 214 24.46 -10.24 3.86
N ASN A 215 24.41 -8.90 3.87
CA ASN A 215 24.85 -8.06 2.74
C ASN A 215 26.33 -8.29 2.37
N ASN A 216 27.07 -9.07 3.17
CA ASN A 216 28.44 -9.54 2.89
C ASN A 216 28.53 -10.71 1.89
N ILE A 217 27.58 -10.86 0.96
CA ILE A 217 27.72 -11.80 -0.17
C ILE A 217 28.87 -11.33 -1.07
N TYR A 218 30.06 -11.86 -0.78
CA TYR A 218 31.30 -11.77 -1.55
C TYR A 218 31.93 -10.36 -1.71
N ARG A 219 33.27 -10.36 -1.85
CA ARG A 219 34.23 -9.23 -1.86
C ARG A 219 33.63 -7.80 -1.92
N ARG A 220 33.65 -7.10 -0.77
CA ARG A 220 33.71 -5.63 -0.63
C ARG A 220 32.69 -4.79 -1.44
N GLY A 221 31.53 -5.35 -1.80
CA GLY A 221 30.56 -4.66 -2.66
C GLY A 221 29.19 -4.40 -2.04
N GLY A 222 28.77 -5.21 -1.06
CA GLY A 222 27.41 -5.17 -0.51
C GLY A 222 26.38 -5.66 -1.53
N GLY A 223 25.70 -6.77 -1.25
CA GLY A 223 24.54 -7.18 -2.04
C GLY A 223 23.35 -6.25 -1.83
N LEU A 224 22.63 -5.86 -2.89
CA LEU A 224 21.30 -5.28 -2.76
C LEU A 224 20.26 -6.39 -2.85
N ALA A 225 19.59 -6.69 -1.75
CA ALA A 225 18.48 -7.61 -1.74
C ALA A 225 17.18 -6.90 -2.14
N PHE A 226 16.58 -7.34 -3.24
CA PHE A 226 15.27 -6.93 -3.72
C PHE A 226 14.30 -8.08 -3.46
N PRO A 227 13.37 -7.96 -2.50
CA PRO A 227 12.30 -8.94 -2.33
C PRO A 227 11.54 -9.08 -3.65
N LEU A 228 11.49 -10.29 -4.19
CA LEU A 228 10.77 -10.58 -5.41
C LEU A 228 9.33 -10.92 -5.06
N PHE A 229 8.46 -9.93 -5.20
CA PHE A 229 7.02 -10.14 -5.25
C PHE A 229 6.62 -10.57 -6.67
N CYS A 230 7.09 -11.75 -7.10
CA CYS A 230 6.69 -12.33 -8.39
C CYS A 230 5.31 -12.97 -8.27
N LEU A 231 4.31 -12.42 -8.98
CA LEU A 231 3.00 -13.08 -9.14
C LEU A 231 3.26 -14.49 -9.68
N VAL A 232 2.76 -15.52 -9.00
CA VAL A 232 2.78 -16.90 -9.50
C VAL A 232 1.57 -17.11 -10.40
#